data_AF-A0A0B2VNV1-F1
#
_entry.id   AF-A0A0B2VNV1-F1
#
_cell.length_a   1.000
_cell.length_b   1.000
_cell.length_c   1.000
_cell.angle_alpha   90.00
_cell.angle_beta   90.00
_cell.angle_gamma   90.00
#
_symmetry.space_group_name_H-M   'P 1'
#
loop_
_entity.id
_entity.type
_entity.pdbx_description
1 polymer ?
#
loop_
_entity_poly.entity_id
_entity_poly.type
_entity_poly.pdbx_seq_one_letter_code
_entity_poly.pdbx_strand_id
1 'polypeptide(L)'
;MSSIGIRRVLDLTRGKLEKAIEATPSFGEDLQGIEEIDPRRLNLTVAISTLRSRINTLQAKHDEWIGILTTLQGEEREREEECYEKYVKKEGNFLERIDEAQEVIDYLEARYKKATELYARYLLKSNDLLHVKCAQWYYR
;
A
#
# COMPACT_ATOMS: atom_id res chain seq x y z
N MET A 1 -17.84 -16.24 12.34
CA MET A 1 -18.37 -14.95 11.83
C MET A 1 -19.35 -15.29 10.71
N SER A 2 -20.49 -14.61 10.55
CA SER A 2 -21.46 -14.92 9.48
C SER A 2 -21.08 -14.26 8.15
N SER A 3 -21.64 -14.73 7.02
CA SER A 3 -21.39 -14.15 5.69
C SER A 3 -21.78 -12.67 5.60
N ILE A 4 -22.84 -12.26 6.31
CA ILE A 4 -23.26 -10.85 6.43
C ILE A 4 -22.17 -10.02 7.13
N GLY A 5 -21.59 -10.55 8.21
CA GLY A 5 -20.52 -9.88 8.95
C GLY A 5 -19.27 -9.69 8.09
N ILE A 6 -18.89 -10.72 7.34
CA ILE A 6 -17.76 -10.69 6.40
C ILE A 6 -17.97 -9.62 5.33
N ARG A 7 -19.13 -9.64 4.65
CA ARG A 7 -19.50 -8.63 3.64
C ARG A 7 -19.38 -7.21 4.16
N ARG A 8 -19.87 -6.94 5.36
CA ARG A 8 -19.76 -5.61 5.97
C ARG A 8 -18.31 -5.17 6.18
N VAL A 9 -17.44 -6.09 6.59
CA VAL A 9 -16.00 -5.79 6.75
C VAL A 9 -15.34 -5.57 5.39
N LEU A 10 -15.69 -6.36 4.38
CA LEU A 10 -15.22 -6.16 3.01
C LEU A 10 -15.62 -4.77 2.48
N ASP A 11 -16.89 -4.39 2.58
CA ASP A 11 -17.39 -3.08 2.12
C ASP A 11 -16.68 -1.91 2.82
N LEU A 12 -16.54 -1.99 4.15
CA LEU A 12 -15.87 -0.95 4.94
C LEU A 12 -14.38 -0.85 4.61
N THR A 13 -13.72 -1.99 4.43
CA THR A 13 -12.27 -2.02 4.16
C THR A 13 -11.99 -1.58 2.73
N ARG A 14 -12.83 -1.99 1.77
CA ARG A 14 -12.80 -1.53 0.38
C ARG A 14 -12.92 -0.02 0.29
N GLY A 15 -13.91 0.58 0.96
CA GLY A 15 -14.07 2.04 0.97
C GLY A 15 -12.91 2.77 1.67
N LYS A 16 -12.24 2.16 2.64
CA LYS A 16 -11.01 2.71 3.24
C LYS A 16 -9.81 2.61 2.30
N LEU A 17 -9.71 1.52 1.54
CA LEU A 17 -8.67 1.30 0.55
C LEU A 17 -8.78 2.32 -0.60
N GLU A 18 -9.99 2.51 -1.12
CA GLU A 18 -10.32 3.52 -2.14
C GLU A 18 -9.88 4.92 -1.71
N LYS A 19 -10.23 5.35 -0.49
CA LYS A 19 -9.76 6.63 0.06
C LYS A 19 -8.24 6.73 0.22
N ALA A 20 -7.58 5.63 0.53
CA ALA A 20 -6.12 5.61 0.65
C ALA A 20 -5.45 5.72 -0.73
N ILE A 21 -6.00 5.07 -1.76
CA ILE A 21 -5.57 5.22 -3.15
C ILE A 21 -5.72 6.68 -3.59
N GLU A 22 -6.89 7.30 -3.38
CA GLU A 22 -7.16 8.70 -3.76
C GLU A 22 -6.23 9.72 -3.10
N ALA A 23 -5.70 9.43 -1.90
CA ALA A 23 -4.75 10.30 -1.20
C ALA A 23 -3.32 10.22 -1.77
N THR A 24 -3.02 9.20 -2.59
CA THR A 24 -1.67 8.88 -3.09
C THR A 24 -1.06 9.91 -4.06
N PRO A 25 -1.79 10.61 -4.94
CA PRO A 25 -1.22 11.59 -5.87
C PRO A 25 -0.37 12.69 -5.20
N SER A 26 -0.58 12.98 -3.92
CA SER A 26 0.26 13.87 -3.10
C SER A 26 1.73 13.41 -2.97
N PHE A 27 2.02 12.16 -3.34
CA PHE A 27 3.37 11.59 -3.36
C PHE A 27 4.12 11.71 -4.70
N GLY A 28 3.54 12.42 -5.68
CA GLY A 28 4.12 12.63 -7.01
C GLY A 28 5.10 13.79 -7.15
N GLU A 29 5.08 14.75 -6.23
CA GLU A 29 5.93 15.95 -6.26
C GLU A 29 7.43 15.61 -6.17
N ASP A 30 8.22 16.32 -6.96
CA ASP A 30 9.68 16.22 -6.98
C ASP A 30 10.28 16.81 -5.69
N LEU A 31 11.32 16.16 -5.18
CA LEU A 31 12.03 16.63 -3.99
C LEU A 31 12.75 17.94 -4.30
N GLN A 32 12.48 18.99 -3.55
CA GLN A 32 13.12 20.30 -3.73
C GLN A 32 14.40 20.42 -2.89
N GLY A 33 14.57 19.59 -1.86
CA GLY A 33 15.73 19.63 -0.97
C GLY A 33 15.99 18.34 -0.20
N ILE A 34 17.18 18.24 0.40
CA ILE A 34 17.60 17.09 1.22
C ILE A 34 16.78 16.93 2.49
N GLU A 35 16.35 18.05 3.06
CA GLU A 35 15.55 18.12 4.28
C GLU A 35 14.16 17.48 4.10
N GLU A 36 13.70 17.39 2.85
CA GLU A 36 12.42 16.78 2.50
C GLU A 36 12.51 15.25 2.31
N ILE A 37 13.73 14.70 2.19
CA ILE A 37 13.92 13.27 1.87
C ILE A 37 13.41 12.37 2.99
N ASP A 38 13.76 12.65 4.24
CA ASP A 38 13.36 11.82 5.38
C ASP A 38 11.84 11.88 5.65
N PRO A 39 11.21 13.07 5.69
CA PRO A 39 9.75 13.17 5.74
C PRO A 39 9.06 12.45 4.58
N ARG A 40 9.61 12.56 3.36
CA ARG A 40 9.06 11.88 2.18
C ARG A 40 9.14 10.37 2.31
N ARG A 41 10.29 9.83 2.72
CA ARG A 41 10.48 8.38 2.93
C ARG A 41 9.55 7.84 4.00
N LEU A 42 9.35 8.58 5.09
CA LEU A 42 8.40 8.21 6.15
C LEU A 42 6.98 8.16 5.59
N ASN A 43 6.55 9.21 4.90
CA ASN A 43 5.20 9.27 4.32
C ASN A 43 4.94 8.15 3.30
N LEU A 44 5.91 7.86 2.42
CA LEU A 44 5.84 6.75 1.47
C LEU A 44 5.73 5.40 2.20
N THR A 45 6.52 5.20 3.25
CA THR A 45 6.49 3.96 4.06
C THR A 45 5.12 3.78 4.72
N VAL A 46 4.57 4.84 5.31
CA VAL A 46 3.26 4.82 5.95
C VAL A 46 2.15 4.54 4.94
N ALA A 47 2.19 5.17 3.76
CA ALA A 47 1.23 4.95 2.68
C ALA A 47 1.26 3.49 2.20
N ILE A 48 2.44 2.96 1.84
CA ILE A 48 2.61 1.57 1.40
C ILE A 48 2.12 0.59 2.48
N SER A 49 2.52 0.80 3.73
CA SER A 49 2.09 -0.07 4.84
C SER A 49 0.58 -0.03 5.05
N THR A 50 -0.04 1.13 4.87
CA THR A 50 -1.49 1.30 5.00
C THR A 50 -2.21 0.53 3.90
N LEU A 51 -1.80 0.69 2.64
CA LEU A 51 -2.39 -0.03 1.50
C LEU A 51 -2.24 -1.56 1.69
N ARG A 52 -1.03 -2.04 1.99
CA ARG A 52 -0.77 -3.48 2.25
C ARG A 52 -1.64 -4.03 3.38
N SER A 53 -1.77 -3.30 4.49
CA SER A 53 -2.60 -3.74 5.63
C SER A 53 -4.07 -3.91 5.22
N ARG A 54 -4.59 -3.02 4.36
CA ARG A 54 -5.97 -3.09 3.88
C ARG A 54 -6.17 -4.20 2.86
N ILE A 55 -5.24 -4.39 1.92
CA ILE A 55 -5.23 -5.54 1.00
C ILE A 55 -5.26 -6.85 1.79
N ASN A 56 -4.36 -7.03 2.76
CA ASN A 56 -4.30 -8.24 3.58
C ASN A 56 -5.62 -8.50 4.33
N THR A 57 -6.27 -7.44 4.81
CA THR A 57 -7.57 -7.56 5.49
C THR A 57 -8.66 -8.02 4.51
N LEU A 58 -8.69 -7.47 3.29
CA LEU A 58 -9.65 -7.88 2.26
C LEU A 58 -9.44 -9.32 1.83
N GLN A 59 -8.19 -9.72 1.56
CA GLN A 59 -7.82 -11.10 1.22
C GLN A 59 -8.20 -12.08 2.32
N ALA A 60 -7.86 -11.78 3.59
CA ALA A 60 -8.23 -12.64 4.71
C ALA A 60 -9.76 -12.81 4.86
N LYS A 61 -10.53 -11.74 4.63
CA LYS A 61 -12.01 -11.81 4.68
C LYS A 61 -12.62 -12.51 3.47
N HIS A 62 -11.98 -12.40 2.31
CA HIS A 62 -12.32 -13.17 1.14
C HIS A 62 -12.11 -14.66 1.38
N ASP A 63 -10.95 -15.05 1.89
CA ASP A 63 -10.63 -16.43 2.26
C ASP A 63 -11.61 -16.99 3.30
N GLU A 64 -11.98 -16.18 4.31
CA GLU A 64 -13.02 -16.56 5.28
C GLU A 64 -14.37 -16.82 4.60
N TRP A 65 -14.76 -16.03 3.59
CA TRP A 65 -16.01 -16.23 2.86
C TRP A 65 -15.96 -17.51 2.01
N ILE A 66 -14.86 -17.72 1.29
CA ILE A 66 -14.64 -18.97 0.53
C ILE A 66 -14.70 -20.16 1.49
N GLY A 67 -14.08 -20.05 2.68
CA GLY A 67 -14.20 -21.04 3.73
C GLY A 67 -15.64 -21.38 4.08
N ILE A 68 -16.50 -20.38 4.29
CA ILE A 68 -17.94 -20.61 4.53
C ILE A 68 -18.58 -21.35 3.35
N LEU A 69 -18.36 -20.90 2.11
CA LEU A 69 -18.93 -21.53 0.91
C LEU A 69 -18.57 -23.02 0.80
N THR A 70 -17.34 -23.38 1.16
CA THR A 70 -16.91 -24.80 1.14
C THR A 70 -17.59 -25.66 2.20
N THR A 71 -18.10 -25.07 3.28
CA THR A 71 -18.79 -25.79 4.35
C THR A 71 -20.31 -25.93 4.13
N LEU A 72 -20.90 -25.03 3.35
CA LEU A 72 -22.33 -25.05 3.05
C LEU A 72 -22.68 -26.16 2.05
N GLN A 73 -23.94 -26.62 2.09
CA GLN A 73 -24.46 -27.63 1.18
C GLN A 73 -25.90 -27.31 0.73
N GLY A 74 -26.32 -27.88 -0.40
CA GLY A 74 -27.67 -27.72 -0.94
C GLY A 74 -28.06 -26.27 -1.20
N GLU A 75 -29.33 -25.94 -0.94
CA GLU A 75 -29.91 -24.61 -1.20
C GLU A 75 -29.23 -23.46 -0.44
N GLU A 76 -28.62 -23.73 0.72
CA GLU A 76 -27.89 -22.69 1.46
C GLU A 76 -26.61 -22.29 0.75
N ARG A 77 -25.90 -23.28 0.19
CA ARG A 77 -24.71 -23.04 -0.64
C ARG A 77 -25.06 -22.28 -1.90
N GLU A 78 -26.09 -22.72 -2.63
CA GLU A 78 -26.51 -22.05 -3.88
C GLU A 78 -26.85 -20.58 -3.66
N ARG A 79 -27.58 -20.27 -2.57
CA ARG A 79 -27.91 -18.89 -2.20
C ARG A 79 -26.68 -18.05 -1.86
N GLU A 80 -25.73 -18.61 -1.14
CA GLU A 80 -24.51 -17.89 -0.75
C GLU A 80 -23.55 -17.73 -1.94
N GLU A 81 -23.45 -18.71 -2.84
CA GLU A 81 -22.70 -18.62 -4.10
C GLU A 81 -23.26 -17.52 -5.01
N GLU A 82 -24.59 -17.45 -5.17
CA GLU A 82 -25.23 -16.38 -5.94
C GLU A 82 -24.95 -14.99 -5.32
N CYS A 83 -24.96 -14.91 -3.98
CA CYS A 83 -24.61 -13.68 -3.28
C CYS A 83 -23.14 -13.28 -3.52
N TYR A 84 -22.22 -14.24 -3.43
CA TYR A 84 -20.81 -14.03 -3.68
C TYR A 84 -20.57 -13.57 -5.13
N GLU A 85 -21.17 -14.25 -6.11
CA GLU A 85 -21.07 -13.88 -7.52
C GLU A 85 -21.54 -12.46 -7.81
N LYS A 86 -22.71 -12.08 -7.26
CA LYS A 86 -23.23 -10.71 -7.39
C LYS A 86 -22.28 -9.70 -6.76
N TYR A 87 -21.61 -10.06 -5.67
CA TYR A 87 -20.68 -9.19 -4.98
C TYR A 87 -19.39 -8.95 -5.79
N VAL A 88 -18.82 -10.00 -6.38
CA VAL A 88 -17.59 -9.89 -7.20
C VAL A 88 -17.84 -9.36 -8.62
N LYS A 89 -19.05 -9.53 -9.19
CA LYS A 89 -19.41 -8.98 -10.50
C LYS A 89 -19.73 -7.48 -10.46
N LYS A 90 -19.86 -6.89 -9.26
CA LYS A 90 -20.13 -5.47 -9.10
C LYS A 90 -18.89 -4.66 -9.50
N GLU A 91 -19.08 -3.62 -10.29
CA GLU A 91 -18.02 -2.66 -10.61
C GLU A 91 -17.45 -2.00 -9.33
N GLY A 92 -16.13 -1.86 -9.26
CA GLY A 92 -15.42 -1.36 -8.10
C GLY A 92 -15.49 -2.31 -6.91
N ASN A 93 -15.60 -3.62 -7.16
CA ASN A 93 -15.53 -4.64 -6.10
C ASN A 93 -14.15 -4.67 -5.43
N PHE A 94 -14.04 -5.43 -4.35
CA PHE A 94 -12.82 -5.46 -3.56
C PHE A 94 -11.61 -6.07 -4.28
N LEU A 95 -11.81 -6.97 -5.27
CA LEU A 95 -10.72 -7.54 -6.05
C LEU A 95 -10.12 -6.48 -6.98
N GLU A 96 -10.97 -5.76 -7.71
CA GLU A 96 -10.54 -4.62 -8.56
C GLU A 96 -9.78 -3.58 -7.73
N ARG A 97 -10.29 -3.24 -6.53
CA ARG A 97 -9.59 -2.29 -5.64
C ARG A 97 -8.28 -2.83 -5.06
N ILE A 98 -8.12 -4.15 -4.91
CA ILE A 98 -6.84 -4.76 -4.53
C ILE A 98 -5.84 -4.58 -5.66
N ASP A 99 -6.23 -4.86 -6.90
CA ASP A 99 -5.36 -4.75 -8.07
C ASP A 99 -4.88 -3.30 -8.26
N GLU A 100 -5.80 -2.34 -8.21
CA GLU A 100 -5.46 -0.90 -8.25
C GLU A 100 -4.52 -0.50 -7.11
N ALA A 101 -4.78 -0.98 -5.89
CA ALA A 101 -3.92 -0.68 -4.75
C ALA A 101 -2.51 -1.27 -4.92
N GLN A 102 -2.39 -2.43 -5.58
CA GLN A 102 -1.10 -3.06 -5.85
C GLN A 102 -0.30 -2.23 -6.87
N GLU A 103 -0.93 -1.75 -7.93
CA GLU A 103 -0.28 -0.83 -8.88
C GLU A 103 0.21 0.45 -8.19
N VAL A 104 -0.59 0.98 -7.26
CA VAL A 104 -0.23 2.15 -6.46
C VAL A 104 0.95 1.85 -5.53
N ILE A 105 0.98 0.68 -4.89
CA ILE A 105 2.11 0.24 -4.06
C ILE A 105 3.39 0.20 -4.91
N ASP A 106 3.34 -0.42 -6.09
CA ASP A 106 4.51 -0.55 -6.98
C ASP A 106 5.05 0.83 -7.39
N TYR A 107 4.14 1.76 -7.70
CA TYR A 107 4.50 3.15 -7.97
C TYR A 107 5.18 3.83 -6.76
N LEU A 108 4.62 3.68 -5.56
CA LEU A 108 5.17 4.26 -4.33
C LEU A 108 6.53 3.66 -3.96
N GLU A 109 6.72 2.36 -4.18
CA GLU A 109 8.00 1.68 -3.94
C GLU A 109 9.10 2.18 -4.87
N ALA A 110 8.78 2.39 -6.14
CA ALA A 110 9.72 3.01 -7.09
C ALA A 110 10.13 4.43 -6.63
N ARG A 111 9.20 5.21 -6.10
CA ARG A 111 9.48 6.53 -5.53
C ARG A 111 10.33 6.44 -4.25
N TYR A 112 10.04 5.50 -3.37
CA TYR A 112 10.81 5.26 -2.15
C TYR A 112 12.26 4.89 -2.48
N LYS A 113 12.46 4.04 -3.49
CA LYS A 113 13.79 3.66 -3.98
C LYS A 113 14.56 4.89 -4.48
N LYS A 114 13.94 5.72 -5.33
CA LYS A 114 14.56 6.98 -5.81
C LYS A 114 14.96 7.91 -4.66
N ALA A 115 14.08 8.11 -3.68
CA ALA A 115 14.38 8.94 -2.50
C ALA A 115 15.55 8.38 -1.68
N THR A 116 15.63 7.05 -1.54
CA THR A 116 16.72 6.36 -0.84
C THR A 116 18.05 6.48 -1.59
N GLU A 117 18.04 6.37 -2.91
CA GLU A 117 19.24 6.56 -3.74
C GLU A 117 19.76 8.01 -3.67
N LEU A 118 18.86 8.99 -3.69
CA LEU A 118 19.22 10.41 -3.52
C LEU A 118 19.86 10.66 -2.15
N TYR A 119 19.29 10.09 -1.09
CA TYR A 119 19.85 10.17 0.26
C TYR A 119 21.27 9.57 0.34
N ALA A 120 21.47 8.39 -0.24
CA ALA A 120 22.77 7.72 -0.25
C ALA A 120 23.82 8.54 -0.99
N ARG A 121 23.48 9.15 -2.13
CA ARG A 121 24.38 10.06 -2.87
C ARG A 121 24.76 11.29 -2.06
N TYR A 122 23.84 11.84 -1.28
CA TYR A 122 24.12 12.97 -0.41
C TYR A 122 25.11 12.60 0.70
N LEU A 123 24.88 11.47 1.39
CA LEU A 123 25.77 10.98 2.44
C LEU A 123 27.20 10.74 1.94
N LEU A 124 27.36 10.25 0.70
CA LEU A 124 28.68 10.08 0.09
C LEU A 124 29.34 11.43 -0.20
N LYS A 125 28.62 12.39 -0.79
CA LYS A 125 29.16 13.74 -1.07
C LYS A 125 29.52 14.51 0.20
N SER A 126 28.75 14.38 1.28
CA SER A 126 29.04 15.05 2.55
C SER A 126 30.27 14.46 3.23
N ASN A 127 30.46 13.14 3.16
CA ASN A 127 31.68 12.47 3.63
C ASN A 127 32.92 12.87 2.83
N ASP A 128 32.82 12.98 1.50
CA ASP A 128 33.94 13.45 0.67
C ASP A 128 34.34 14.89 1.01
N LEU A 129 33.37 15.77 1.25
CA LEU A 129 33.59 17.16 1.68
C LEU A 129 34.25 17.25 3.07
N LEU A 130 33.89 16.36 4.00
CA LEU A 130 34.53 16.24 5.31
C LEU A 130 35.98 15.77 5.18
N HIS A 131 36.24 14.76 4.34
CA HIS A 131 37.58 14.25 4.09
C HIS A 131 38.52 15.31 3.49
N VAL A 132 38.02 16.12 2.53
CA VAL A 132 38.79 17.22 1.92
C VAL A 132 39.09 18.33 2.94
N LYS A 133 38.11 18.70 3.79
CA LYS A 133 38.31 19.71 4.84
C LYS A 133 39.27 19.25 5.95
N CYS A 134 39.21 17.98 6.34
CA CYS A 134 40.15 17.39 7.30
C CYS A 134 41.58 17.31 6.72
N ALA A 135 41.72 16.98 5.44
CA ALA A 135 43.02 16.97 4.76
C ALA A 135 43.65 18.38 4.70
N GLN A 136 42.85 19.42 4.46
CA GLN A 136 43.35 20.82 4.45
C GLN A 136 43.80 21.32 5.83
N TRP A 137 43.31 20.73 6.91
CA TRP A 137 43.74 21.04 8.28
C TRP A 137 45.06 20.37 8.67
N TYR A 138 45.37 19.20 8.10
CA TYR A 138 46.60 18.45 8.41
C TYR A 138 47.86 18.97 7.68
N TYR A 139 47.70 19.88 6.71
CA TYR A 139 48.79 20.46 5.92
C TYR A 139 49.03 21.96 6.21
N ARG A 140 48.59 22.46 7.38
CA ARG A 140 48.96 23.77 7.93
C ARG A 140 49.79 23.59 9.19
#